data_AF-A0A7S7SP80-F1
#
_entry.id   AF-A0A7S7SP80-F1
#
_cell.length_a   1.000
_cell.length_b   1.000
_cell.length_c   1.000
_cell.angle_alpha   90.00
_cell.angle_beta   90.00
_cell.angle_gamma   90.00
#
_symmetry.space_group_name_H-M   'P 1'
#
loop_
_entity.id
_entity.type
_entity.pdbx_description
1 polymer ?
#
loop_
_entity_poly.entity_id
_entity_poly.type
_entity_poly.pdbx_seq_one_letter_code
_entity_poly.pdbx_strand_id
1 'polypeptide(L)' 'MPKHISIWFFTGVLLLVYGVIIFGAGIYALSNPPEHPVVLESLHIDIWWGVALTLIGAFYCWKFVPSGKE' A
#
# COMPACT_ATOMS: atom_id res chain seq x y z
N MET A 1 2.73 7.90 -30.99
CA MET A 1 1.95 6.71 -30.59
C MET A 1 1.59 6.86 -29.13
N PRO A 2 0.30 6.90 -28.74
CA PRO A 2 -0.05 6.97 -27.33
C PRO A 2 0.47 5.70 -26.63
N LYS A 3 1.39 5.86 -25.67
CA LYS A 3 1.77 4.79 -24.76
C LYS A 3 0.55 4.52 -23.88
N HIS A 4 -0.26 3.53 -24.26
CA HIS A 4 -1.37 3.06 -23.43
C HIS A 4 -0.77 2.48 -22.14
N ILE A 5 -0.74 3.27 -21.08
CA ILE A 5 -0.39 2.81 -19.75
C ILE A 5 -1.44 1.77 -19.37
N SER A 6 -0.99 0.55 -19.06
CA SER A 6 -1.90 -0.49 -18.61
C SER A 6 -2.59 -0.03 -17.34
N ILE A 7 -3.92 -0.06 -17.32
CA ILE A 7 -4.73 0.29 -16.13
C ILE A 7 -4.24 -0.48 -14.90
N TRP A 8 -3.81 -1.73 -15.08
CA TRP A 8 -3.21 -2.56 -14.03
C TRP A 8 -1.92 -2.00 -13.42
N PHE A 9 -1.08 -1.33 -14.21
CA PHE A 9 0.11 -0.62 -13.69
C PHE A 9 -0.33 0.58 -12.84
N PHE A 10 -1.30 1.36 -13.32
CA PHE A 10 -1.84 2.50 -12.57
C PHE A 10 -2.49 2.07 -11.24
N THR A 11 -3.34 1.04 -11.27
CA THR A 11 -3.97 0.47 -10.07
C THR A 11 -2.94 -0.11 -9.11
N GLY A 12 -1.86 -0.73 -9.60
CA GLY A 12 -0.75 -1.24 -8.78
C GLY A 12 -0.02 -0.13 -8.04
N VAL A 13 0.31 0.98 -8.72
CA VAL A 13 0.93 2.16 -8.10
C VAL A 13 0.01 2.77 -7.05
N LEU A 14 -1.29 2.89 -7.36
CA LEU A 14 -2.27 3.46 -6.43
C LEU A 14 -2.38 2.60 -5.16
N LEU A 15 -2.48 1.28 -5.31
CA LEU A 15 -2.48 0.31 -4.21
C LEU A 15 -1.21 0.39 -3.37
N LEU A 16 -0.05 0.54 -4.00
CA LEU A 16 1.22 0.67 -3.30
C LEU A 16 1.28 1.96 -2.46
N VAL A 17 0.87 3.09 -3.04
CA VAL A 17 0.84 4.38 -2.33
C VAL A 17 -0.13 4.32 -1.14
N TYR A 18 -1.35 3.82 -1.35
CA TYR A 18 -2.33 3.66 -0.27
C TYR A 18 -1.85 2.67 0.80
N GLY A 19 -1.26 1.54 0.41
CA GLY A 19 -0.69 0.56 1.35
C GLY A 19 0.41 1.18 2.22
N VAL A 20 1.32 1.96 1.63
CA VAL A 20 2.38 2.66 2.37
C VAL A 20 1.80 3.70 3.35
N ILE A 21 0.79 4.46 2.95
CA ILE A 21 0.11 5.42 3.83
C ILE A 21 -0.57 4.72 5.00
N ILE A 22 -1.32 3.64 4.73
CA ILE A 22 -2.04 2.87 5.76
C ILE A 22 -1.06 2.19 6.72
N PHE A 23 0.02 1.60 6.19
CA PHE A 23 1.09 1.00 6.98
C PHE A 23 1.81 2.05 7.86
N GLY A 24 2.11 3.22 7.29
CA GLY A 24 2.70 4.34 8.01
C GLY A 24 1.78 4.89 9.11
N ALA A 25 0.47 4.97 8.86
CA ALA A 25 -0.53 5.35 9.85
C ALA A 25 -0.59 4.33 11.01
N GLY A 26 -0.49 3.04 10.72
CA GLY A 26 -0.40 1.98 11.73
C GLY A 26 0.88 2.07 12.59
N ILE A 27 2.04 2.35 11.97
CA ILE A 27 3.30 2.60 12.72
C ILE A 27 3.19 3.88 13.57
N TYR A 28 2.58 4.93 13.03
CA TYR A 28 2.39 6.19 13.74
C TYR A 28 1.48 6.01 14.96
N ALA A 29 0.39 5.25 14.83
CA ALA A 29 -0.49 4.88 15.93
C ALA A 29 0.22 4.06 17.02
N LEU A 30 1.24 3.27 16.67
CA LEU A 30 2.06 2.54 17.64
C LEU A 30 3.00 3.46 18.45
N SER A 31 3.43 4.58 17.86
CA SER A 31 4.34 5.54 18.50
C SER A 31 3.62 6.67 19.24
N ASN A 32 2.41 7.04 18.79
CA ASN A 32 1.55 8.05 19.41
C ASN A 32 0.20 7.41 19.73
N PRO A 33 0.01 6.87 20.95
CA PRO A 33 -1.27 6.30 21.34
C PRO A 33 -2.36 7.39 21.28
N PRO A 34 -3.42 7.22 20.47
CA PRO A 34 -4.49 8.20 20.37
C PRO A 34 -5.31 8.25 21.66
N GLU A 35 -5.82 9.43 22.04
CA GLU A 35 -6.66 9.63 23.24
C GLU A 35 -7.98 8.83 23.21
N HIS A 36 -8.38 8.33 22.04
CA HIS A 36 -9.51 7.43 21.85
C HIS A 36 -9.03 6.08 21.30
N PRO A 37 -8.74 5.10 22.17
CA PRO A 37 -8.32 3.77 21.72
C PRO A 37 -9.47 3.12 20.94
N VAL A 38 -9.19 2.69 19.71
CA VAL A 38 -10.12 1.83 18.98
C VAL A 38 -10.23 0.50 19.74
N VAL A 39 -11.46 0.00 19.92
CA VAL A 39 -11.78 -1.23 20.70
C VAL A 39 -10.97 -2.48 20.26
N LEU A 40 -10.31 -2.42 19.10
CA LEU A 40 -9.46 -3.45 18.52
C LEU A 40 -7.99 -2.99 18.30
N GLU A 41 -7.46 -2.08 19.12
CA GLU A 41 -6.03 -1.67 19.05
C GLU A 41 -5.05 -2.85 19.02
N SER A 42 -5.38 -3.96 19.70
CA SER A 42 -4.55 -5.17 19.74
C SER A 42 -4.47 -5.92 18.41
N LEU A 43 -5.40 -5.70 17.47
CA LEU A 43 -5.45 -6.46 16.23
C LEU A 43 -4.60 -5.82 15.12
N HIS A 44 -4.16 -4.56 15.32
CA HIS A 44 -3.31 -3.83 14.37
C HIS A 44 -3.78 -4.00 12.91
N ILE A 45 -5.10 -3.94 12.70
CA ILE A 45 -5.74 -4.22 11.40
C ILE A 45 -5.16 -3.29 10.33
N ASP A 46 -4.89 -2.04 10.67
CA ASP A 46 -4.24 -1.05 9.79
C ASP A 46 -2.83 -1.49 9.37
N ILE A 47 -2.05 -2.09 10.26
CA ILE A 47 -0.71 -2.60 9.92
C ILE A 47 -0.83 -3.82 9.02
N TRP A 48 -1.67 -4.80 9.36
CA TRP A 48 -1.85 -6.01 8.57
C TRP A 48 -2.37 -5.74 7.16
N TRP A 49 -3.40 -4.89 7.05
CA TRP A 49 -3.92 -4.47 5.74
C TRP A 49 -2.96 -3.55 5.00
N GLY A 50 -2.24 -2.66 5.70
CA GLY A 50 -1.17 -1.86 5.11
C GLY A 50 -0.09 -2.75 4.47
N VAL A 51 0.43 -3.73 5.20
CA VAL A 51 1.41 -4.71 4.70
C VAL A 51 0.86 -5.49 3.50
N ALA A 52 -0.38 -6.00 3.59
CA ALA A 52 -1.01 -6.74 2.50
C ALA A 52 -1.17 -5.88 1.24
N LEU A 53 -1.65 -4.65 1.37
CA LEU A 53 -1.83 -3.71 0.27
C LEU A 53 -0.50 -3.28 -0.34
N THR A 54 0.53 -3.03 0.49
CA THR A 54 1.88 -2.71 0.01
C THR A 54 2.50 -3.88 -0.74
N LEU A 55 2.39 -5.12 -0.25
CA LEU A 55 2.91 -6.31 -0.93
C LEU A 55 2.20 -6.57 -2.26
N ILE A 56 0.86 -6.46 -2.28
CA ILE A 56 0.07 -6.64 -3.50
C ILE A 56 0.39 -5.52 -4.50
N GLY A 57 0.44 -4.27 -4.06
CA GLY A 57 0.81 -3.12 -4.89
C GLY A 57 2.22 -3.24 -5.46
N ALA A 58 3.18 -3.68 -4.64
CA ALA A 58 4.56 -3.94 -5.07
C ALA A 58 4.64 -5.08 -6.09
N PHE A 59 3.89 -6.16 -5.87
CA PHE A 59 3.79 -7.27 -6.82
C PHE A 59 3.20 -6.81 -8.17
N TYR A 60 2.13 -6.02 -8.15
CA TYR A 60 1.53 -5.47 -9.36
C TYR A 60 2.48 -4.52 -10.09
N CYS A 61 3.14 -3.60 -9.37
CA CYS A 61 4.18 -2.76 -9.93
C CYS A 61 5.29 -3.59 -10.55
N TRP A 62 5.77 -4.65 -9.91
CA TRP A 62 6.86 -5.46 -10.45
C TRP A 62 6.44 -6.29 -11.67
N LYS A 63 5.21 -6.84 -11.66
CA LYS A 63 4.64 -7.63 -12.76
C LYS A 63 4.34 -6.79 -14.01
N PHE A 64 3.90 -5.55 -13.81
CA PHE A 64 3.47 -4.64 -14.87
C PHE A 64 4.42 -3.47 -15.09
N VAL A 65 5.56 -3.43 -14.39
CA VAL A 65 6.63 -2.49 -14.70
C VAL A 65 6.94 -2.66 -16.19
N PRO A 66 6.88 -1.58 -16.98
CA PRO A 66 7.36 -1.62 -18.34
C PRO A 66 8.87 -1.82 -18.24
N SER A 67 9.29 -3.09 -18.16
CA SER A 67 10.68 -3.47 -18.28
C SER A 67 11.09 -3.05 -19.68
N GLY A 68 11.66 -1.85 -19.77
CA GLY A 68 12.48 -1.44 -20.88
C GLY A 68 13.67 -2.37 -20.91
N LYS A 69 13.49 -3.56 -21.49
CA LYS A 69 14.57 -4.25 -22.16
C LYS A 69 14.67 -3.57 -23.52
N GLU A 70 15.47 -2.51 -23.51
CA GLU A 70 16.32 -2.13 -24.64
C GLU A 70 17.18 -3.33 -25.04
#